data_AF-A0A960QVT8-F1
#
_entry.id   AF-A0A960QVT8-F1
#
_cell.length_a   1.000
_cell.length_b   1.000
_cell.length_c   1.000
_cell.angle_alpha   90.00
_cell.angle_beta   90.00
_cell.angle_gamma   90.00
#
_symmetry.space_group_name_H-M   'P 1'
#
loop_
_entity.id
_entity.type
_entity.pdbx_description
1 polymer ?
#
loop_
_entity_poly.entity_id
_entity_poly.type
_entity_poly.pdbx_seq_one_letter_code
_entity_poly.pdbx_strand_id
1 'polypeptide(L)'
;MSDPTTLNYAPSPTQRSNWPMTFGIIAIVFGTFGLLGSLWGIIGAAMMSLAFKPEVFQGTGTQDEEAARMMSSMVENMQRWSGLTLTMQVLLLLAACLLIVGGILLLNRKPLGSKMLMIWAYAKIVVGVGAAYAGFQMQRGQMVAMQETMNSAMAKAAASSSSGGPPPGMPAGFDSMMTAFSGFLFILGVIWVCVLPVIYLIWLNRSVIKADIATWGAGQTETISETV
;
A
#
# COMPACT_ATOMS: atom_id res chain seq x y z
N MET A 1 -38.95 -52.24 -32.66
CA MET A 1 -38.95 -51.88 -31.22
C MET A 1 -38.15 -50.61 -31.06
N SER A 2 -38.84 -49.47 -31.06
CA SER A 2 -38.27 -48.15 -30.81
C SER A 2 -38.20 -47.94 -29.30
N ASP A 3 -37.00 -47.68 -28.78
CA ASP A 3 -36.73 -47.49 -27.35
C ASP A 3 -37.40 -46.19 -26.86
N PRO A 4 -38.45 -46.26 -26.00
CA PRO A 4 -39.23 -45.09 -25.58
C PRO A 4 -38.55 -44.25 -24.48
N THR A 5 -37.23 -44.42 -24.25
CA THR A 5 -36.51 -43.78 -23.14
C THR A 5 -35.49 -42.71 -23.54
N THR A 6 -35.47 -42.23 -24.79
CA THR A 6 -34.73 -40.99 -25.12
C THR A 6 -35.50 -39.77 -24.61
N LEU A 7 -35.48 -39.58 -23.28
CA LEU A 7 -35.84 -38.34 -22.63
C LEU A 7 -34.96 -37.26 -23.24
N ASN A 8 -35.58 -36.42 -24.06
CA ASN A 8 -34.95 -35.33 -24.77
C ASN A 8 -34.54 -34.27 -23.73
N TYR A 9 -33.38 -34.45 -23.10
CA TYR A 9 -32.82 -33.49 -22.17
C TYR A 9 -32.42 -32.25 -22.97
N ALA A 10 -33.27 -31.22 -22.92
CA ALA A 10 -32.89 -29.91 -23.38
C ALA A 10 -31.59 -29.51 -22.66
N PRO A 11 -30.54 -29.07 -23.38
CA PRO A 11 -29.29 -28.67 -22.75
C PRO A 11 -29.59 -27.59 -21.71
N SER A 12 -29.18 -27.83 -20.46
CA SER A 12 -29.36 -26.84 -19.39
C SER A 12 -28.67 -25.53 -19.81
N PRO A 13 -29.30 -24.36 -19.66
CA PRO A 13 -28.69 -23.10 -20.01
C PRO A 13 -27.35 -22.98 -19.28
N THR A 14 -26.26 -22.78 -20.03
CA THR A 14 -24.92 -22.64 -19.46
C THR A 14 -24.91 -21.45 -18.50
N GLN A 15 -24.80 -21.72 -17.21
CA GLN A 15 -24.77 -20.70 -16.17
C GLN A 15 -23.55 -19.80 -16.40
N ARG A 16 -23.78 -18.50 -16.58
CA ARG A 16 -22.70 -17.52 -16.72
C ARG A 16 -21.88 -17.51 -15.42
N SER A 17 -20.56 -17.57 -15.58
CA SER A 17 -19.64 -17.53 -14.42
C SER A 17 -19.70 -16.19 -13.70
N ASN A 18 -19.85 -16.19 -12.37
CA ASN A 18 -20.04 -14.98 -11.57
C ASN A 18 -18.73 -14.36 -11.03
N TRP A 19 -17.59 -15.05 -11.14
CA TRP A 19 -16.31 -14.57 -10.61
C TRP A 19 -15.86 -13.19 -11.13
N PRO A 20 -16.09 -12.78 -12.42
CA PRO A 20 -15.64 -11.48 -12.89
C PRO A 20 -16.32 -10.34 -12.12
N MET A 21 -17.56 -10.57 -11.68
CA MET A 21 -18.32 -9.62 -10.88
C MET A 21 -17.69 -9.43 -9.50
N THR A 22 -17.41 -10.52 -8.79
CA THR A 22 -16.79 -10.47 -7.46
C THR A 22 -15.42 -9.81 -7.50
N PHE A 23 -14.54 -10.25 -8.40
CA PHE A 23 -13.19 -9.68 -8.52
C PHE A 23 -13.22 -8.22 -9.02
N GLY A 24 -14.11 -7.88 -9.94
CA GLY A 24 -14.25 -6.52 -10.43
C GLY A 24 -14.70 -5.55 -9.33
N ILE A 25 -15.67 -5.94 -8.50
CA ILE A 25 -16.11 -5.13 -7.35
C ILE A 25 -14.99 -4.97 -6.33
N ILE A 26 -14.29 -6.05 -5.98
CA ILE A 26 -13.13 -5.99 -5.05
C ILE A 26 -12.08 -5.02 -5.59
N ALA A 27 -11.72 -5.11 -6.87
CA ALA A 27 -10.75 -4.20 -7.49
C ALA A 27 -11.20 -2.73 -7.38
N ILE A 28 -12.47 -2.43 -7.65
CA ILE A 28 -13.00 -1.05 -7.55
C ILE A 28 -12.97 -0.53 -6.11
N VAL A 29 -13.40 -1.35 -5.14
CA VAL A 29 -13.42 -0.96 -3.72
C VAL A 29 -12.01 -0.70 -3.21
N PHE A 30 -11.09 -1.65 -3.39
CA PHE A 30 -9.69 -1.49 -2.97
C PHE A 30 -8.96 -0.39 -3.75
N GLY A 31 -9.28 -0.22 -5.03
CA GLY A 31 -8.74 0.87 -5.84
C GLY A 31 -9.18 2.23 -5.34
N THR A 32 -10.45 2.38 -4.96
CA THR A 32 -10.97 3.63 -4.39
C THR A 32 -10.31 3.95 -3.05
N PHE A 33 -10.16 2.97 -2.15
CA PHE A 33 -9.42 3.17 -0.89
C PHE A 33 -7.95 3.51 -1.14
N GLY A 34 -7.31 2.86 -2.10
CA GLY A 34 -5.93 3.15 -2.49
C GLY A 34 -5.78 4.57 -3.04
N LEU A 35 -6.74 5.03 -3.84
CA LEU A 35 -6.76 6.38 -4.41
C LEU A 35 -6.89 7.42 -3.28
N LEU A 36 -7.87 7.25 -2.38
CA LEU A 36 -8.05 8.13 -1.22
C LEU A 36 -6.82 8.16 -0.32
N GLY A 37 -6.25 6.99 -0.01
CA GLY A 37 -5.03 6.89 0.81
C GLY A 37 -3.83 7.56 0.17
N SER A 38 -3.66 7.44 -1.16
CA SER A 38 -2.56 8.07 -1.89
C SER A 38 -2.73 9.59 -1.94
N LEU A 39 -3.95 10.08 -2.19
CA LEU A 39 -4.26 11.52 -2.14
C LEU A 39 -4.01 12.09 -0.75
N TRP A 40 -4.46 11.40 0.30
CA TRP A 40 -4.20 11.79 1.68
C TRP A 40 -2.69 11.83 1.99
N GLY A 41 -1.93 10.85 1.50
CA GLY A 41 -0.48 10.84 1.63
C GLY A 41 0.22 12.03 0.96
N ILE A 42 -0.23 12.41 -0.24
CA ILE A 42 0.29 13.58 -0.97
C ILE A 42 -0.06 14.87 -0.23
N ILE A 43 -1.32 15.02 0.19
CA ILE A 43 -1.78 16.19 0.95
C ILE A 43 -1.02 16.28 2.28
N GLY A 44 -0.85 15.18 3.00
CA GLY A 44 -0.09 15.13 4.24
C GLY A 44 1.36 15.56 4.06
N ALA A 45 2.03 15.09 2.99
CA ALA A 45 3.39 15.52 2.67
C ALA A 45 3.47 17.03 2.35
N ALA A 46 2.49 17.56 1.61
CA ALA A 46 2.43 18.99 1.29
C ALA A 46 2.09 19.85 2.52
N MET A 47 1.19 19.40 3.40
CA MET A 47 0.89 20.09 4.65
C MET A 47 2.12 20.09 5.58
N MET A 48 2.86 18.99 5.63
CA MET A 48 4.08 18.90 6.42
C MET A 48 5.16 19.85 5.88
N SER A 49 5.34 19.97 4.56
CA SER A 49 6.30 20.94 4.02
C SER A 49 5.92 22.40 4.30
N LEU A 50 4.61 22.69 4.41
CA LEU A 50 4.11 24.02 4.78
C LEU A 50 4.20 24.32 6.28
N ALA A 51 3.90 23.33 7.14
CA ALA A 51 3.88 23.48 8.59
C ALA A 51 5.28 23.57 9.20
N PHE A 52 6.27 22.89 8.61
CA PHE A 52 7.65 22.83 9.12
C PHE A 52 8.56 23.88 8.49
N LYS A 53 8.01 25.04 8.06
CA LYS A 53 8.85 26.15 7.61
C LYS A 53 9.70 26.66 8.79
N PRO A 54 11.04 26.76 8.64
CA PRO A 54 11.93 27.14 9.73
C PRO A 54 11.61 28.53 10.31
N GLU A 55 10.98 29.40 9.52
CA GLU A 55 10.52 30.74 9.91
C GLU A 55 9.52 30.70 11.08
N VAL A 56 8.66 29.69 11.15
CA VAL A 56 7.63 29.57 12.20
C VAL A 56 8.28 29.27 13.56
N PHE A 57 9.42 28.56 13.57
CA PHE A 57 10.12 28.17 14.79
C PHE A 57 11.12 29.22 15.28
N GLN A 58 11.52 30.18 14.44
CA GLN A 58 12.43 31.25 14.85
C GLN A 58 11.78 32.32 15.75
N GLY A 59 10.45 32.40 15.80
CA GLY A 59 9.73 33.46 16.53
C GLY A 59 9.44 33.16 18.01
N THR A 60 9.46 31.90 18.44
CA THR A 60 9.19 31.51 19.83
C THR A 60 10.49 31.48 20.63
N GLY A 61 10.96 32.65 21.07
CA GLY A 61 12.23 32.87 21.77
C GLY A 61 12.36 32.25 23.18
N THR A 62 11.90 31.02 23.39
CA THR A 62 11.98 30.34 24.70
C THR A 62 12.78 29.03 24.62
N GLN A 63 14.02 29.14 25.09
CA GLN A 63 14.82 28.20 25.91
C GLN A 63 15.14 26.75 25.52
N ASP A 64 14.45 26.06 24.62
CA ASP A 64 14.83 24.68 24.31
C ASP A 64 15.66 24.57 23.02
N GLU A 65 16.94 24.97 23.11
CA GLU A 65 17.94 24.62 22.09
C GLU A 65 17.93 23.11 21.77
N GLU A 66 17.57 22.28 22.74
CA GLU A 66 17.41 20.83 22.54
C GLU A 66 16.21 20.47 21.69
N ALA A 67 15.05 21.09 21.93
CA ALA A 67 13.87 20.87 21.11
C ALA A 67 14.12 21.34 19.67
N ALA A 68 14.84 22.46 19.50
CA ALA A 68 15.25 22.94 18.17
C ALA A 68 16.19 21.95 17.46
N ARG A 69 17.19 21.39 18.16
CA ARG A 69 18.08 20.36 17.60
C ARG A 69 17.33 19.09 17.24
N MET A 70 16.45 18.59 18.13
CA MET A 70 15.62 17.42 17.87
C MET A 70 14.77 17.64 16.61
N MET A 71 14.08 18.78 16.55
CA MET A 71 13.22 19.11 15.42
C MET A 71 14.01 19.25 14.11
N SER A 72 15.20 19.85 14.15
CA SER A 72 16.06 19.96 12.97
C SER A 72 16.51 18.60 12.44
N SER A 73 16.89 17.65 13.32
CA SER A 73 17.28 16.29 12.92
C SER A 73 16.12 15.50 12.33
N MET A 74 14.90 15.68 12.88
CA MET A 74 13.69 15.07 12.34
C MET A 74 13.35 15.63 10.97
N VAL A 75 13.45 16.95 10.79
CA VAL A 75 13.19 17.63 9.51
C VAL A 75 14.22 17.20 8.46
N GLU A 76 15.51 17.10 8.80
CA GLU A 76 16.55 16.64 7.88
C GLU A 76 16.28 15.20 7.41
N ASN A 77 15.98 14.30 8.35
CA ASN A 77 15.60 12.92 7.99
C ASN A 77 14.34 12.87 7.13
N MET A 78 13.30 13.66 7.46
CA MET A 78 12.09 13.72 6.64
C MET A 78 12.36 14.26 5.25
N GLN A 79 13.18 15.32 5.10
CA GLN A 79 13.53 15.90 3.82
C GLN A 79 14.29 14.89 2.94
N ARG A 80 15.22 14.14 3.53
CA ARG A 80 15.98 13.10 2.81
C ARG A 80 15.08 12.03 2.18
N TRP A 81 14.02 11.64 2.87
CA TRP A 81 13.08 10.61 2.42
C TRP A 81 11.83 11.17 1.71
N SER A 82 11.62 12.48 1.74
CA SER A 82 10.43 13.14 1.19
C SER A 82 10.26 12.88 -0.31
N GLY A 83 11.33 13.02 -1.10
CA GLY A 83 11.29 12.80 -2.55
C GLY A 83 10.89 11.37 -2.89
N LEU A 84 11.52 10.38 -2.24
CA LEU A 84 11.19 8.98 -2.44
C LEU A 84 9.75 8.68 -2.03
N THR A 85 9.31 9.21 -0.89
CA THR A 85 7.94 9.01 -0.39
C THR A 85 6.91 9.59 -1.37
N LEU A 86 7.15 10.80 -1.89
CA LEU A 86 6.28 11.42 -2.89
C LEU A 86 6.22 10.59 -4.18
N THR A 87 7.37 10.12 -4.69
CA THR A 87 7.41 9.24 -5.86
C THR A 87 6.61 7.95 -5.62
N MET A 88 6.75 7.33 -4.44
CA MET A 88 5.98 6.13 -4.10
C MET A 88 4.48 6.41 -4.04
N GLN A 89 4.05 7.56 -3.51
CA GLN A 89 2.63 7.91 -3.49
C GLN A 89 2.05 8.13 -4.89
N VAL A 90 2.81 8.74 -5.80
CA VAL A 90 2.40 8.86 -7.21
C VAL A 90 2.28 7.49 -7.87
N LEU A 91 3.23 6.59 -7.64
CA LEU A 91 3.16 5.22 -8.17
C LEU A 91 1.97 4.43 -7.59
N LEU A 92 1.67 4.59 -6.31
CA LEU A 92 0.51 3.98 -5.67
C LEU A 92 -0.81 4.56 -6.21
N LEU A 93 -0.86 5.86 -6.48
CA LEU A 93 -2.00 6.50 -7.12
C LEU A 93 -2.24 5.95 -8.54
N LEU A 94 -1.18 5.83 -9.35
CA LEU A 94 -1.27 5.22 -10.67
C LEU A 94 -1.71 3.75 -10.60
N ALA A 95 -1.19 2.99 -9.63
CA ALA A 95 -1.61 1.62 -9.40
C ALA A 95 -3.10 1.54 -8.98
N ALA A 96 -3.59 2.48 -8.17
CA ALA A 96 -5.00 2.55 -7.79
C ALA A 96 -5.90 2.81 -9.01
N CYS A 97 -5.53 3.76 -9.87
CA CYS A 97 -6.24 4.02 -11.13
C CYS A 97 -6.25 2.79 -12.04
N LEU A 98 -5.10 2.11 -12.17
CA LEU A 98 -4.98 0.89 -12.98
C LEU A 98 -5.87 -0.24 -12.44
N LEU A 99 -5.98 -0.39 -11.12
CA LEU A 99 -6.85 -1.36 -10.47
C LEU A 99 -8.34 -1.07 -10.74
N ILE A 100 -8.76 0.19 -10.64
CA ILE A 100 -10.15 0.60 -10.92
C ILE A 100 -10.49 0.34 -12.40
N VAL A 101 -9.65 0.78 -13.33
CA VAL A 101 -9.88 0.58 -14.77
C VAL A 101 -9.87 -0.92 -15.10
N GLY A 102 -8.93 -1.69 -14.55
CA GLY A 102 -8.88 -3.14 -14.70
C GLY A 102 -10.14 -3.82 -14.17
N GLY A 103 -10.64 -3.38 -13.01
CA GLY A 103 -11.89 -3.86 -12.41
C GLY A 103 -13.12 -3.57 -13.27
N ILE A 104 -13.25 -2.35 -13.80
CA ILE A 104 -14.35 -1.97 -14.71
C ILE A 104 -14.29 -2.78 -16.01
N LEU A 105 -13.11 -2.97 -16.60
CA LEU A 105 -12.95 -3.79 -17.80
C LEU A 105 -13.27 -5.26 -17.52
N LEU A 106 -12.95 -5.76 -16.33
CA LEU A 106 -13.30 -7.12 -15.90
C LEU A 106 -14.81 -7.29 -15.73
N LEU A 107 -15.51 -6.31 -15.16
CA LEU A 107 -16.98 -6.32 -15.06
C LEU A 107 -17.66 -6.34 -16.44
N ASN A 108 -17.08 -5.62 -17.39
CA ASN A 108 -17.52 -5.61 -18.79
C ASN A 108 -17.07 -6.84 -19.58
N ARG A 109 -16.48 -7.85 -18.91
CA ARG A 109 -15.95 -9.08 -19.52
C ARG A 109 -15.01 -8.80 -20.69
N LYS A 110 -14.17 -7.76 -20.61
CA LYS A 110 -13.17 -7.49 -21.64
C LYS A 110 -11.87 -8.25 -21.32
N PRO A 111 -11.25 -8.97 -22.27
CA PRO A 111 -10.01 -9.73 -22.02
C PRO A 111 -8.84 -8.82 -21.59
N LEU A 112 -8.89 -7.54 -21.97
CA LEU A 112 -7.92 -6.54 -21.54
C LEU A 112 -7.94 -6.31 -20.02
N GLY A 113 -9.10 -6.45 -19.35
CA GLY A 113 -9.21 -6.27 -17.91
C GLY A 113 -8.33 -7.25 -17.12
N SER A 114 -8.30 -8.52 -17.53
CA SER A 114 -7.42 -9.53 -16.93
C SER A 114 -5.94 -9.19 -17.11
N LYS A 115 -5.53 -8.79 -18.33
CA LYS A 115 -4.14 -8.39 -18.62
C LYS A 115 -3.71 -7.18 -17.78
N MET A 116 -4.57 -6.17 -17.65
CA MET A 116 -4.29 -4.98 -16.84
C MET A 116 -4.18 -5.31 -15.35
N LEU A 117 -5.02 -6.20 -14.82
CA LEU A 117 -4.94 -6.64 -13.43
C LEU A 117 -3.68 -7.46 -13.14
N MET A 118 -3.19 -8.26 -14.10
CA MET A 118 -1.89 -8.93 -13.95
C MET A 118 -0.73 -7.93 -13.91
N ILE A 119 -0.70 -6.95 -14.82
CA ILE A 119 0.31 -5.87 -14.82
C ILE A 119 0.27 -5.10 -13.51
N TRP A 120 -0.93 -4.75 -13.04
CA TRP A 120 -1.15 -4.11 -11.75
C TRP A 120 -0.57 -4.93 -10.60
N ALA A 121 -0.82 -6.24 -10.56
CA ALA A 121 -0.35 -7.08 -9.47
C ALA A 121 1.18 -7.11 -9.37
N TYR A 122 1.89 -7.25 -10.50
CA TYR A 122 3.35 -7.17 -10.53
C TYR A 122 3.86 -5.79 -10.08
N ALA A 123 3.29 -4.72 -10.63
CA ALA A 123 3.67 -3.35 -10.26
C ALA A 123 3.43 -3.09 -8.76
N LYS A 124 2.30 -3.55 -8.21
CA LYS A 124 1.93 -3.35 -6.81
C LYS A 124 2.86 -4.09 -5.85
N ILE A 125 3.34 -5.28 -6.20
CA ILE A 125 4.32 -6.02 -5.39
C ILE A 125 5.64 -5.23 -5.34
N VAL A 126 6.17 -4.83 -6.49
CA VAL A 126 7.45 -4.09 -6.56
C VAL A 126 7.38 -2.76 -5.80
N VAL A 127 6.36 -1.94 -6.11
CA VAL A 127 6.15 -0.64 -5.44
C VAL A 127 5.85 -0.84 -3.96
N GLY A 128 5.04 -1.84 -3.62
CA GLY A 128 4.63 -2.13 -2.25
C GLY A 128 5.78 -2.53 -1.34
N VAL A 129 6.65 -3.43 -1.80
CA VAL A 129 7.85 -3.85 -1.07
C VAL A 129 8.83 -2.69 -0.94
N GLY A 130 9.04 -1.92 -2.01
CA GLY A 130 9.90 -0.74 -1.97
C GLY A 130 9.42 0.32 -0.97
N ALA A 131 8.11 0.60 -0.97
CA ALA A 131 7.49 1.53 -0.02
C ALA A 131 7.56 1.02 1.43
N ALA A 132 7.33 -0.27 1.67
CA ALA A 132 7.46 -0.87 3.00
C ALA A 132 8.90 -0.77 3.52
N TYR A 133 9.90 -1.00 2.66
CA TYR A 133 11.30 -0.88 3.02
C TYR A 133 11.68 0.58 3.34
N ALA A 134 11.26 1.54 2.51
CA ALA A 134 11.48 2.96 2.77
C ALA A 134 10.82 3.40 4.10
N GLY A 135 9.59 2.96 4.37
CA GLY A 135 8.90 3.21 5.63
C GLY A 135 9.64 2.64 6.83
N PHE A 136 10.17 1.41 6.72
CA PHE A 136 10.98 0.80 7.77
C PHE A 136 12.26 1.58 8.05
N GLN A 137 12.98 2.03 7.00
CA GLN A 137 14.19 2.82 7.17
C GLN A 137 13.90 4.20 7.78
N MET A 138 12.79 4.83 7.40
CA MET A 138 12.33 6.08 8.01
C MET A 138 12.00 5.90 9.50
N GLN A 139 11.29 4.82 9.86
CA GLN A 139 10.99 4.49 11.25
C GLN A 139 12.28 4.25 12.06
N ARG A 140 13.26 3.53 11.51
CA ARG A 140 14.56 3.33 12.17
C ARG A 140 15.30 4.65 12.40
N GLY A 141 15.33 5.54 11.41
CA GLY A 141 15.96 6.85 11.54
C GLY A 141 15.33 7.71 12.64
N GLN A 142 14.00 7.66 12.77
CA GLN A 142 13.28 8.35 13.85
C GLN A 142 13.58 7.76 15.23
N MET A 143 13.69 6.43 15.34
CA MET A 143 14.02 5.78 16.60
C MET A 143 15.45 6.14 17.08
N VAL A 144 16.42 6.18 16.16
CA VAL A 144 17.80 6.57 16.49
C VAL A 144 17.85 8.03 16.97
N ALA A 145 17.22 8.95 16.24
CA ALA A 145 17.17 10.37 16.63
C ALA A 145 16.49 10.58 17.99
N MET A 146 15.43 9.80 18.27
CA MET A 146 14.74 9.81 19.57
C MET A 146 15.64 9.28 20.69
N GLN A 147 16.40 8.20 20.44
CA GLN A 147 17.32 7.62 21.42
C GLN A 147 18.47 8.57 21.75
N GLU A 148 19.05 9.23 20.75
CA GLU A 148 20.10 10.25 20.96
C GLU A 148 19.58 11.41 21.82
N THR A 149 18.38 11.91 21.51
CA THR A 149 17.75 13.01 22.27
C THR A 149 17.42 12.59 23.70
N MET A 150 16.90 11.37 23.88
CA MET A 150 16.60 10.84 25.21
C MET A 150 17.88 10.65 26.04
N ASN A 151 18.97 10.19 25.43
CA ASN A 151 20.26 10.04 26.09
C ASN A 151 20.85 11.39 26.52
N SER A 152 20.77 12.43 25.67
CA SER A 152 21.25 13.77 26.03
C SER A 152 20.40 14.41 27.13
N ALA A 153 19.08 14.27 27.06
CA ALA A 153 18.16 14.74 28.09
C ALA A 153 18.42 14.05 29.44
N MET A 154 18.63 12.73 29.44
CA MET A 154 18.99 11.98 30.65
C MET A 154 20.34 12.41 31.23
N ALA A 155 21.35 12.63 30.38
CA ALA A 155 22.66 13.11 30.84
C ALA A 155 22.55 14.50 31.51
N LYS A 156 21.73 15.40 30.96
CA LYS A 156 21.46 16.71 31.58
C LYS A 156 20.65 16.60 32.87
N ALA A 157 19.62 15.76 32.91
CA ALA A 157 18.84 15.52 34.12
C ALA A 157 19.71 14.94 35.24
N ALA A 158 20.65 14.05 34.91
CA ALA A 158 21.63 13.53 35.86
C ALA A 158 22.59 14.61 36.36
N ALA A 159 22.94 15.60 35.52
CA ALA A 159 23.76 16.74 35.93
C ALA A 159 23.02 17.76 36.80
N SER A 160 21.69 17.90 36.64
CA SER A 160 20.88 18.89 37.36
C SER A 160 20.19 18.37 38.63
N SER A 161 20.07 17.05 38.80
CA SER A 161 19.47 16.45 40.00
C SER A 161 20.50 16.26 41.12
N SER A 162 20.45 17.15 42.12
CA SER A 162 21.22 17.03 43.37
C SER A 162 20.70 15.92 44.31
N SER A 163 19.53 15.35 44.01
CA SER A 163 19.00 14.15 44.67
C SER A 163 19.33 12.91 43.83
N GLY A 164 20.42 12.21 44.17
CA GLY A 164 21.11 11.18 43.38
C GLY A 164 20.36 9.87 43.09
N GLY A 165 19.13 9.93 42.61
CA GLY A 165 18.46 8.80 41.96
C GLY A 165 18.59 8.93 40.43
N PRO A 166 19.09 7.91 39.71
CA PRO A 166 19.01 7.93 38.25
C PRO A 166 17.53 8.07 37.85
N PRO A 167 17.19 8.94 36.88
CA PRO A 167 15.87 8.94 36.27
C PRO A 167 15.54 7.50 35.85
N PRO A 168 14.29 7.02 35.97
CA PRO A 168 13.92 5.69 35.52
C PRO A 168 14.18 5.57 34.01
N GLY A 169 15.40 5.15 33.67
CA GLY A 169 15.84 4.93 32.31
C GLY A 169 15.08 3.76 31.72
N MET A 170 14.90 3.77 30.40
CA MET A 170 14.30 2.63 29.72
C MET A 170 15.13 1.37 30.03
N PRO A 171 14.52 0.25 30.45
CA PRO A 171 15.24 -0.98 30.74
C PRO A 171 16.13 -1.38 29.56
N ALA A 172 17.32 -1.93 29.82
CA ALA A 172 18.28 -2.31 28.77
C ALA A 172 17.71 -3.29 27.71
N GLY A 173 16.57 -3.94 27.97
CA GLY A 173 15.85 -4.77 27.00
C GLY A 173 14.86 -4.02 26.10
N PHE A 174 14.48 -2.78 26.43
CA PHE A 174 13.42 -2.06 25.72
C PHE A 174 13.77 -1.76 24.26
N ASP A 175 15.01 -1.33 23.99
CA ASP A 175 15.47 -1.03 22.62
C ASP A 175 15.45 -2.29 21.72
N SER A 176 15.91 -3.42 22.28
CA SER A 176 15.87 -4.72 21.59
C SER A 176 14.43 -5.16 21.30
N MET A 177 13.52 -4.95 22.25
CA MET A 177 12.10 -5.28 22.10
C MET A 177 11.45 -4.40 21.03
N MET A 178 11.72 -3.08 21.04
CA MET A 178 11.15 -2.14 20.08
C MET A 178 11.66 -2.40 18.66
N THR A 179 12.95 -2.72 18.52
CA THR A 179 13.55 -3.11 17.23
C THR A 179 12.96 -4.42 16.71
N ALA A 180 12.84 -5.45 17.55
CA ALA A 180 12.23 -6.72 17.18
C ALA A 180 10.76 -6.54 16.76
N PHE A 181 10.01 -5.72 17.51
CA PHE A 181 8.62 -5.40 17.20
C PHE A 181 8.47 -4.65 15.87
N SER A 182 9.32 -3.65 15.61
CA SER A 182 9.33 -2.93 14.32
C SER A 182 9.66 -3.87 13.16
N GLY A 183 10.63 -4.78 13.32
CA GLY A 183 10.95 -5.80 12.32
C GLY A 183 9.79 -6.76 12.05
N PHE A 184 9.07 -7.19 13.08
CA PHE A 184 7.88 -8.02 12.93
C PHE A 184 6.76 -7.29 12.18
N LEU A 185 6.48 -6.03 12.54
CA LEU A 185 5.47 -5.21 11.85
C LEU A 185 5.83 -4.97 10.38
N PHE A 186 7.11 -4.81 10.06
CA PHE A 186 7.58 -4.71 8.68
C PHE A 186 7.25 -5.99 7.89
N ILE A 187 7.56 -7.17 8.41
CA ILE A 187 7.24 -8.45 7.74
C ILE A 187 5.73 -8.59 7.53
N LEU A 188 4.93 -8.30 8.56
CA LEU A 188 3.48 -8.35 8.47
C LEU A 188 2.95 -7.36 7.41
N GLY A 189 3.51 -6.16 7.36
CA GLY A 189 3.19 -5.15 6.35
C GLY A 189 3.52 -5.60 4.93
N VAL A 190 4.68 -6.23 4.72
CA VAL A 190 5.06 -6.79 3.42
C VAL A 190 4.10 -7.90 3.00
N ILE A 191 3.79 -8.84 3.90
CA ILE A 191 2.82 -9.91 3.64
C ILE A 191 1.48 -9.30 3.25
N TRP A 192 0.96 -8.36 4.05
CA TRP A 192 -0.31 -7.69 3.82
C TRP A 192 -0.40 -7.04 2.44
N VAL A 193 0.65 -6.32 2.04
CA VAL A 193 0.70 -5.64 0.73
C VAL A 193 0.80 -6.63 -0.44
N CYS A 194 1.35 -7.84 -0.21
CA CYS A 194 1.51 -8.86 -1.24
C CYS A 194 0.31 -9.82 -1.36
N VAL A 195 -0.50 -10.01 -0.31
CA VAL A 195 -1.59 -11.00 -0.30
C VAL A 195 -2.53 -10.81 -1.50
N LEU A 196 -3.07 -9.59 -1.67
CA LEU A 196 -4.07 -9.34 -2.71
C LEU A 196 -3.48 -9.50 -4.13
N PRO A 197 -2.34 -8.87 -4.49
CA PRO A 197 -1.70 -9.10 -5.79
C PRO A 197 -1.42 -10.57 -6.10
N VAL A 198 -0.93 -11.34 -5.12
CA VAL A 198 -0.63 -12.76 -5.29
C VAL A 198 -1.89 -13.57 -5.56
N ILE A 199 -3.00 -13.27 -4.88
CA ILE A 199 -4.31 -13.91 -5.15
C ILE A 199 -4.74 -13.65 -6.60
N TYR A 200 -4.64 -12.41 -7.09
CA TYR A 200 -4.96 -12.08 -8.49
C TYR A 200 -4.07 -12.85 -9.48
N LEU A 201 -2.76 -12.92 -9.22
CA LEU A 201 -1.83 -13.65 -10.08
C LEU A 201 -2.15 -15.14 -10.14
N ILE A 202 -2.40 -15.78 -9.00
CA ILE A 202 -2.73 -17.21 -8.96
C ILE A 202 -4.07 -17.46 -9.65
N TRP A 203 -5.09 -16.65 -9.37
CA TRP A 203 -6.45 -16.85 -9.88
C TRP A 203 -6.54 -16.63 -11.39
N LEU A 204 -6.04 -15.50 -11.89
CA LEU A 204 -6.11 -15.15 -13.32
C LEU A 204 -5.20 -16.05 -14.17
N ASN A 205 -4.21 -16.70 -13.57
CA ASN A 205 -3.33 -17.62 -14.30
C ASN A 205 -3.92 -19.05 -14.44
N ARG A 206 -5.05 -19.37 -13.78
CA ARG A 206 -5.71 -20.68 -13.89
C ARG A 206 -6.22 -20.94 -15.30
N SER A 207 -5.98 -22.15 -15.82
CA SER A 207 -6.40 -22.57 -17.17
C SER A 207 -7.91 -22.41 -17.41
N VAL A 208 -8.73 -22.79 -16.43
CA VAL A 208 -10.20 -22.65 -16.49
C VAL A 208 -10.62 -21.19 -16.66
N ILE A 209 -9.97 -20.28 -15.94
CA ILE A 209 -10.24 -18.83 -16.01
C ILE A 209 -9.78 -18.26 -17.35
N LYS A 210 -8.61 -18.69 -17.85
CA LYS A 210 -8.12 -18.30 -19.17
C LYS A 210 -9.05 -18.77 -20.29
N ALA A 211 -9.58 -20.00 -20.19
CA ALA A 211 -10.54 -20.54 -21.15
C ALA A 211 -11.84 -19.73 -21.16
N ASP A 212 -12.38 -19.39 -19.99
CA ASP A 212 -13.56 -18.50 -19.87
C ASP A 212 -13.28 -17.13 -20.51
N ILE A 213 -12.16 -16.48 -20.17
CA ILE A 213 -11.77 -15.17 -20.75
C ILE A 213 -11.63 -15.24 -22.28
N ALA A 214 -11.13 -16.34 -22.83
CA ALA A 214 -11.00 -16.52 -24.28
C ALA A 214 -12.35 -16.49 -25.00
N THR A 215 -13.43 -16.93 -24.35
CA THR A 215 -14.78 -16.87 -24.92
C THR A 215 -15.34 -15.45 -25.00
N TRP A 216 -14.81 -14.50 -24.20
CA TRP A 216 -15.38 -13.16 -24.12
C TRP A 216 -15.12 -12.30 -25.36
N GLY A 217 -14.10 -12.64 -26.17
CA GLY A 217 -13.77 -11.90 -27.41
C GLY A 217 -14.45 -12.45 -28.66
N ALA A 218 -14.95 -13.69 -28.64
CA ALA A 218 -15.43 -14.37 -29.84
C ALA A 218 -16.81 -13.87 -30.34
N GLY A 219 -17.64 -13.29 -29.47
CA GLY A 219 -19.01 -12.88 -29.81
C GLY A 219 -19.18 -11.47 -30.36
N GLN A 220 -18.13 -10.63 -30.41
CA GLN A 220 -18.27 -9.23 -30.87
C GLN A 220 -18.05 -9.05 -32.38
N THR A 221 -17.47 -10.03 -33.08
CA THR A 221 -17.19 -9.92 -34.52
C THR A 221 -18.40 -10.19 -35.40
N GLU A 222 -19.40 -10.96 -34.95
CA GLU A 222 -20.56 -11.33 -35.79
C GLU A 222 -21.58 -10.19 -35.94
N THR A 223 -21.72 -9.31 -34.94
CA THR A 223 -22.76 -8.25 -34.95
C THR A 223 -22.43 -7.06 -35.84
N ILE A 224 -21.17 -6.87 -36.24
CA ILE A 224 -20.75 -5.75 -37.10
C ILE A 224 -21.00 -6.07 -38.59
N SER A 225 -21.11 -7.35 -38.96
CA SER A 225 -21.27 -7.75 -40.37
C SER A 225 -22.71 -7.68 -40.89
N GLU A 226 -23.73 -7.59 -40.03
CA GLU A 226 -25.15 -7.55 -40.45
C GLU A 226 -25.71 -6.12 -40.60
N THR A 227 -24.92 -5.09 -40.29
CA THR A 227 -25.37 -3.69 -40.29
C THR A 227 -24.67 -2.79 -41.32
N VAL A 228 -23.93 -3.39 -42.27
CA VAL A 228 -23.34 -2.71 -43.44
C VAL A 228 -23.82 -3.39 -44.70
#